data_AF-A0A180FK15-F1
#
_entry.id   AF-A0A180FK15-F1
#
_cell.length_a   1.000
_cell.length_b   1.000
_cell.length_c   1.000
_cell.angle_alpha   90.00
_cell.angle_beta   90.00
_cell.angle_gamma   90.00
#
_symmetry.space_group_name_H-M   'P 1'
#
loop_
_entity.id
_entity.type
_entity.pdbx_description
1 polymer ?
#
loop_
_entity_poly.entity_id
_entity_poly.type
_entity_poly.pdbx_seq_one_letter_code
_entity_poly.pdbx_strand_id
1 'polypeptide(L)'
;MSLLEACFVAWIKSAARLTDKEAVDIDDKTIRVASQKSKKNKNIVHLVSTQANVNYTVSGQVKVGAKSNEIFAILVITGYAGIQRLYYNY
;
A
#
# COMPACT_ATOMS: atom_id res chain seq x y z
N MET A 1 23.36 6.58 -2.58
CA MET A 1 22.15 7.37 -2.87
C MET A 1 22.49 8.36 -3.96
N SER A 2 21.80 8.33 -5.09
CA SER A 2 22.07 9.24 -6.21
C SER A 2 21.71 10.68 -5.85
N LEU A 3 22.29 11.67 -6.55
CA LEU A 3 21.95 13.09 -6.34
C LEU A 3 20.46 13.35 -6.53
N LEU A 4 19.85 12.67 -7.52
CA LEU A 4 18.42 12.73 -7.78
C LEU A 4 17.60 12.22 -6.59
N GLU A 5 17.97 11.08 -6.01
CA GLU A 5 17.29 10.54 -4.83
C GLU A 5 17.34 11.51 -3.65
N ALA A 6 18.50 12.14 -3.41
CA ALA A 6 18.66 13.11 -2.33
C ALA A 6 17.81 14.37 -2.56
N CYS A 7 17.84 14.93 -3.77
CA CYS A 7 17.01 16.09 -4.15
C CYS A 7 15.51 15.76 -4.05
N PHE A 8 15.10 14.58 -4.49
CA PHE A 8 13.72 14.13 -4.42
C PHE A 8 13.24 14.02 -2.96
N VAL A 9 14.05 13.41 -2.09
CA VAL A 9 13.72 13.31 -0.66
C VAL A 9 13.64 14.68 0.00
N ALA A 10 14.57 15.59 -0.30
CA ALA A 10 14.56 16.95 0.22
C ALA A 10 13.30 17.72 -0.22
N TRP A 11 12.92 17.58 -1.49
CA TRP A 11 11.72 18.20 -2.04
C TRP A 11 10.44 17.68 -1.37
N ILE A 12 10.29 16.35 -1.25
CA ILE A 12 9.12 15.76 -0.59
C ILE A 12 9.03 16.20 0.89
N LYS A 13 10.17 16.25 1.60
CA LYS A 13 10.21 16.75 2.98
C LYS A 13 9.80 18.22 3.10
N SER A 14 10.15 19.05 2.11
CA SER A 14 9.76 20.47 2.08
C SER A 14 8.27 20.67 1.77
N ALA A 15 7.67 19.76 1.01
CA ALA A 15 6.27 19.82 0.61
C ALA A 15 5.31 19.18 1.63
N ALA A 16 5.80 18.20 2.40
CA ALA A 16 5.01 17.46 3.37
C ALA A 16 4.66 18.32 4.60
N ARG A 17 3.39 18.31 4.98
CA ARG A 17 2.90 18.85 6.26
C ARG A 17 3.04 17.80 7.35
N LEU A 18 3.62 18.18 8.48
CA LEU A 18 3.67 17.34 9.68
C LEU A 18 2.31 17.35 10.36
N THR A 19 1.65 16.20 10.35
CA THR A 19 0.29 15.99 10.83
C THR A 19 0.32 14.93 11.92
N ASP A 20 0.17 15.36 13.19
CA ASP A 20 -0.03 14.41 14.29
C ASP A 20 -1.42 13.79 14.14
N LYS A 21 -1.46 12.53 13.68
CA LYS A 21 -2.66 11.70 13.47
C LYS A 21 -3.46 12.01 12.21
N GLU A 22 -2.78 12.01 11.07
CA GLU A 22 -3.42 12.11 9.75
C GLU A 22 -4.37 10.93 9.48
N ALA A 23 -5.57 11.22 8.96
CA ALA A 23 -6.44 10.20 8.41
C ALA A 23 -5.82 9.62 7.13
N VAL A 24 -5.82 8.29 7.03
CA VAL A 24 -5.22 7.57 5.92
C VAL A 24 -6.30 6.81 5.19
N ASP A 25 -6.43 7.10 3.90
CA ASP A 25 -7.36 6.40 3.02
C ASP A 25 -6.76 5.04 2.64
N ILE A 26 -7.59 4.01 2.70
CA ILE A 26 -7.23 2.65 2.32
C ILE A 26 -7.95 2.32 1.03
N ASP A 27 -7.18 2.06 -0.02
CA ASP A 27 -7.71 1.81 -1.35
C ASP A 27 -7.16 0.50 -1.91
N ASP A 28 -8.04 -0.29 -2.53
CA ASP A 28 -7.67 -1.48 -3.27
C ASP A 28 -7.55 -1.18 -4.77
N LYS A 29 -6.39 -1.51 -5.34
CA LYS A 29 -6.13 -1.34 -6.77
C LYS A 29 -5.81 -2.69 -7.38
N THR A 30 -6.57 -3.06 -8.40
CA THR A 30 -6.24 -4.23 -9.23
C THR A 30 -5.45 -3.75 -10.45
N ILE A 31 -4.13 -3.95 -10.42
CA ILE A 31 -3.25 -3.66 -11.54
C ILE A 31 -3.40 -4.80 -12.55
N ARG A 32 -3.94 -4.47 -13.73
CA ARG A 32 -3.95 -5.36 -14.88
C ARG A 32 -2.83 -4.96 -15.82
N VAL A 33 -1.79 -5.78 -15.89
CA VAL A 33 -0.72 -5.57 -16.87
C VAL A 33 -1.24 -6.00 -18.25
N ALA A 34 -1.54 -5.01 -19.10
CA ALA A 34 -2.02 -5.23 -20.46
C ALA A 34 -0.88 -5.61 -21.43
N SER A 35 -0.05 -6.60 -21.08
CA SER A 35 0.84 -7.28 -22.04
C SER A 35 1.59 -8.41 -21.35
N GLN A 36 1.15 -9.64 -21.56
CA GLN A 36 2.01 -10.64 -22.19
C GLN A 36 1.09 -11.66 -22.85
N LYS A 37 1.11 -11.66 -24.19
CA LYS A 37 0.58 -12.75 -24.98
C LYS A 37 1.23 -14.04 -24.46
N SER A 38 0.40 -15.01 -24.10
CA SER A 38 0.72 -16.34 -23.59
C SER A 38 0.60 -16.51 -22.07
N LYS A 39 -0.29 -17.45 -21.72
CA LYS A 39 -0.48 -18.13 -20.43
C LYS A 39 -1.40 -17.43 -19.41
N LYS A 40 -2.71 -17.67 -19.63
CA LYS A 40 -3.79 -17.89 -18.64
C LYS A 40 -3.64 -17.14 -17.30
N ASN A 41 -4.44 -16.09 -17.08
CA ASN A 41 -4.77 -15.50 -15.77
C ASN A 41 -3.62 -15.04 -14.83
N LYS A 42 -2.35 -15.08 -15.24
CA LYS A 42 -1.21 -14.81 -14.35
C LYS A 42 -0.82 -13.33 -14.18
N ASN A 43 -1.51 -12.41 -14.85
CA ASN A 43 -1.08 -11.01 -14.96
C ASN A 43 -1.97 -10.02 -14.18
N ILE A 44 -2.79 -10.53 -13.25
CA ILE A 44 -3.61 -9.70 -12.36
C ILE A 44 -2.86 -9.60 -11.03
N VAL A 45 -2.47 -8.38 -10.68
CA VAL A 45 -1.87 -8.07 -9.39
C VAL A 45 -2.88 -7.27 -8.59
N HIS A 46 -3.35 -7.83 -7.48
CA HIS A 46 -4.14 -7.09 -6.51
C HIS A 46 -3.19 -6.38 -5.55
N LEU A 47 -3.47 -5.12 -5.24
CA LEU A 47 -2.66 -4.26 -4.40
C LEU A 47 -3.57 -3.53 -3.41
N VAL A 48 -3.21 -3.55 -2.13
CA VAL A 48 -3.82 -2.68 -1.13
C VAL A 48 -2.83 -1.56 -0.83
N SER A 49 -3.29 -0.33 -0.85
CA SER A 49 -2.48 0.85 -0.60
C SER A 49 -3.07 1.74 0.48
N THR A 50 -2.20 2.45 1.18
CA THR A 50 -2.58 3.47 2.16
C THR A 50 -2.08 4.82 1.69
N GLN A 51 -2.96 5.81 1.62
CA GLN A 51 -2.63 7.16 1.18
C GLN A 51 -2.99 8.18 2.26
N ALA A 52 -2.03 9.03 2.58
CA ALA A 52 -2.17 10.14 3.51
C ALA A 52 -3.10 11.20 2.90
N ASN A 53 -4.17 11.59 3.59
CA ASN A 53 -5.20 12.48 3.03
C ASN A 53 -4.73 13.94 2.84
N VAL A 54 -3.92 14.44 3.77
CA VAL A 54 -3.38 15.81 3.79
C VAL A 54 -2.18 15.95 2.86
N ASN A 55 -1.32 14.93 2.80
CA ASN A 55 -0.10 14.95 2.00
C ASN A 55 -0.26 14.24 0.64
N TYR A 56 -1.41 13.62 0.38
CA TYR A 56 -1.73 12.83 -0.83
C TYR A 56 -0.64 11.81 -1.22
N THR A 57 0.15 11.40 -0.24
CA THR A 57 1.33 10.55 -0.44
C THR A 57 1.00 9.14 -0.01
N VAL A 58 1.45 8.16 -0.78
CA VAL A 58 1.26 6.74 -0.42
C VAL A 58 2.23 6.38 0.70
N SER A 59 1.71 5.98 1.86
CA SER A 59 2.50 5.64 3.05
C SER A 59 2.91 4.16 3.07
N GLY A 60 2.10 3.30 2.45
CA GLY A 60 2.38 1.87 2.35
C GLY A 60 1.61 1.20 1.21
N GLN A 61 2.14 0.08 0.72
CA GLN A 61 1.48 -0.78 -0.26
C GLN A 61 1.79 -2.26 0.00
N VAL A 62 0.80 -3.13 -0.14
CA VAL A 62 0.93 -4.58 0.02
C VAL A 62 0.29 -5.30 -1.17
N LYS A 63 1.09 -6.08 -1.89
CA LYS A 63 0.59 -6.96 -2.95
C LYS A 63 -0.18 -8.13 -2.33
N VAL A 64 -1.36 -8.42 -2.86
CA VAL A 64 -2.19 -9.55 -2.45
C VAL A 64 -2.41 -10.54 -3.60
N GLY A 65 -2.49 -11.83 -3.26
CA GLY A 65 -2.67 -12.90 -4.24
C GLY A 65 -4.09 -13.00 -4.80
N ALA A 66 -5.09 -12.58 -4.02
CA ALA A 66 -6.51 -12.55 -4.39
C ALA A 66 -7.25 -11.47 -3.60
N LYS A 67 -8.41 -11.02 -4.09
CA LYS A 67 -9.31 -10.04 -3.43
C LYS A 67 -9.64 -10.43 -1.98
N SER A 68 -9.82 -11.72 -1.70
CA SER A 68 -10.10 -12.25 -0.35
C SER A 68 -9.01 -11.95 0.68
N ASN A 69 -7.79 -11.67 0.22
CA ASN A 69 -6.63 -11.45 1.07
C ASN A 69 -6.48 -9.96 1.45
N GLU A 70 -7.38 -9.09 1.00
CA GLU A 70 -7.33 -7.65 1.28
C GLU A 70 -7.59 -7.33 2.74
N ILE A 71 -8.51 -8.02 3.42
CA ILE A 71 -8.73 -7.84 4.87
C ILE A 71 -7.43 -8.07 5.64
N PHE A 72 -6.71 -9.12 5.27
CA PHE A 72 -5.40 -9.43 5.85
C PHE A 72 -4.37 -8.34 5.55
N ALA A 73 -4.31 -7.87 4.30
CA ALA A 73 -3.37 -6.83 3.90
C ALA A 73 -3.66 -5.47 4.56
N ILE A 74 -4.93 -5.13 4.80
CA ILE A 74 -5.35 -3.95 5.55
C ILE A 74 -4.83 -4.02 6.99
N LEU A 75 -4.93 -5.17 7.65
CA LEU A 75 -4.39 -5.34 9.00
C LEU A 75 -2.86 -5.21 9.04
N VAL A 76 -2.17 -5.73 8.02
CA VAL A 76 -0.71 -5.65 7.92
C VAL A 76 -0.24 -4.21 7.69
N ILE A 77 -0.84 -3.51 6.73
CA ILE A 77 -0.39 -2.16 6.33
C ILE A 77 -0.67 -1.10 7.40
N THR A 78 -1.66 -1.32 8.26
CA THR A 78 -2.02 -0.43 9.38
C THR A 78 -1.33 -0.80 10.71
N GLY A 79 -0.62 -1.93 10.77
CA GLY A 79 0.05 -2.39 11.99
C GLY A 79 -0.87 -3.06 13.01
N TYR A 80 -2.16 -3.28 12.71
CA TYR A 80 -3.10 -4.04 13.56
C TYR A 80 -2.88 -5.57 13.52
N ALA A 81 -1.65 -6.02 13.24
CA ALA A 81 -1.27 -7.43 13.18
C ALA A 81 -1.61 -8.22 14.47
N GLY A 82 -1.79 -7.53 15.62
CA GLY A 82 -2.22 -8.12 16.89
C GLY A 82 -3.61 -8.78 16.88
N ILE A 83 -4.51 -8.39 15.96
CA ILE A 83 -5.87 -8.97 15.87
C ILE A 83 -5.85 -10.40 15.32
N GLN A 84 -4.84 -10.76 14.49
CA GLN A 84 -4.71 -12.11 13.93
C GLN A 84 -4.44 -13.18 15.00
N ARG A 85 -3.74 -12.81 16.08
CA ARG A 85 -3.48 -13.74 17.19
C ARG A 85 -4.78 -14.14 17.91
N LEU A 86 -5.83 -13.34 17.82
CA LEU A 86 -7.13 -13.64 18.42
C LEU A 86 -8.01 -14.50 17.51
N TYR A 87 -7.92 -14.35 16.17
CA TYR A 87 -8.73 -15.13 15.23
C TYR A 87 -8.24 -16.56 14.98
N TYR A 88 -6.95 -16.85 15.14
CA TYR A 88 -6.39 -18.21 14.98
C TYR A 88 -6.34 -19.02 16.29
N ASN A 89 -6.79 -18.44 17.41
CA ASN A 89 -6.88 -19.12 18.71
C ASN A 89 -8.32 -19.53 19.09
N TYR A 90 -9.22 -19.64 18.12
CA TYR A 90 -10.55 -20.24 18.27
C TYR A 90 -10.76 -21.34 17.22
#